data_AF-J0WMJ5-F1
#
_entry.id   AF-J0WMJ5-F1
#
_cell.length_a   1.000
_cell.length_b   1.000
_cell.length_c   1.000
_cell.angle_alpha   90.00
_cell.angle_beta   90.00
_cell.angle_gamma   90.00
#
_symmetry.space_group_name_H-M   'P 1'
#
loop_
_entity.id
_entity.type
_entity.pdbx_description
1 polymer ?
#
loop_
_entity_poly.entity_id
_entity_poly.type
_entity_poly.pdbx_seq_one_letter_code
_entity_poly.pdbx_strand_id
1 'polypeptide(L)' 'GLIFSDVREGSFDGDSFLEFLDGLLEVMNPYPAPHSVLVMDNCAIHHVDGVAERCAAKGV' A
#
# COMPACT_ATOMS: atom_id res chain seq x y z
N GLY A 1 -15.93 -2.01 -5.17
CA GLY A 1 -15.77 -0.59 -5.58
C GLY A 1 -14.30 -0.25 -5.62
N LEU A 2 -13.94 0.90 -6.18
CA LEU A 2 -12.56 1.41 -6.15
C LEU A 2 -12.42 2.33 -4.93
N ILE A 3 -11.44 2.07 -4.05
CA ILE A 3 -11.22 2.89 -2.83
C ILE A 3 -10.06 3.89 -3.00
N PHE A 4 -9.12 3.57 -3.88
CA PHE A 4 -7.92 4.37 -4.12
C PHE A 4 -7.35 4.06 -5.50
N SER A 5 -6.80 5.06 -6.18
CA SER A 5 -6.04 4.91 -7.42
C SER A 5 -5.02 6.03 -7.50
N ASP A 6 -3.80 5.68 -7.88
CA ASP A 6 -2.73 6.63 -8.20
C ASP A 6 -2.31 6.42 -9.66
N VAL A 7 -2.04 7.49 -10.39
CA VAL A 7 -1.63 7.46 -11.80
C VAL A 7 -0.35 8.26 -11.94
N ARG A 8 0.72 7.57 -12.36
CA ARG A 8 2.06 8.15 -12.52
C ARG A 8 2.44 8.22 -14.00
N GLU A 9 3.11 9.28 -14.39
CA GLU A 9 3.78 9.37 -15.69
C GLU A 9 5.17 8.73 -15.59
N GLY A 10 5.47 7.76 -16.46
CA GLY A 10 6.76 7.06 -16.48
C GLY A 10 6.74 5.70 -15.78
N SER A 11 7.91 5.26 -15.31
CA SER A 11 8.08 3.96 -14.63
C SER A 11 7.59 3.99 -13.19
N PHE A 12 7.23 2.81 -12.69
CA PHE A 12 6.80 2.58 -11.31
C PHE A 12 7.81 1.64 -10.64
N ASP A 13 8.49 2.14 -9.62
CA ASP A 13 9.59 1.52 -8.88
C ASP A 13 9.27 1.35 -7.39
N GLY A 14 10.27 0.98 -6.59
CA GLY A 14 10.11 0.77 -5.15
C GLY A 14 9.70 2.03 -4.38
N ASP A 15 10.32 3.16 -4.68
CA ASP A 15 10.07 4.41 -3.95
C ASP A 15 8.66 4.95 -4.29
N SER A 16 8.29 4.95 -5.57
CA SER A 16 6.94 5.32 -5.99
C SER A 16 5.87 4.36 -5.46
N PHE A 17 6.18 3.07 -5.28
CA PHE A 17 5.30 2.13 -4.59
C PHE A 17 5.09 2.48 -3.10
N LEU A 18 6.13 2.89 -2.37
CA LEU A 18 5.99 3.31 -0.98
C LEU A 18 5.10 4.55 -0.84
N GLU A 19 5.24 5.53 -1.75
CA GLU A 19 4.37 6.70 -1.79
C GLU A 19 2.91 6.34 -2.09
N PHE A 20 2.69 5.41 -3.03
CA PHE A 20 1.36 4.86 -3.29
C PHE A 20 0.78 4.18 -2.04
N LEU A 21 1.59 3.38 -1.35
CA LEU A 21 1.18 2.66 -0.15
C LEU A 21 0.79 3.62 0.98
N ASP A 22 1.56 4.70 1.18
CA ASP A 22 1.24 5.74 2.16
C ASP A 22 -0.14 6.35 1.89
N GLY A 23 -0.47 6.64 0.62
CA GLY A 23 -1.79 7.13 0.22
C GLY A 23 -2.91 6.11 0.40
N LEU A 24 -2.67 4.85 0.02
CA LEU A 24 -3.65 3.76 0.16
C LEU A 24 -4.01 3.51 1.63
N LEU A 25 -3.02 3.49 2.52
CA LEU A 25 -3.24 3.17 3.93
C LEU A 25 -4.05 4.23 4.68
N GLU A 26 -4.13 5.47 4.18
CA GLU A 26 -5.01 6.51 4.76
C GLU A 26 -6.50 6.23 4.58
N VAL A 27 -6.86 5.38 3.60
CA VAL A 27 -8.26 5.04 3.30
C VAL A 27 -8.62 3.60 3.67
N MET A 28 -7.65 2.81 4.12
CA MET A 28 -7.88 1.48 4.71
C MET A 28 -8.29 1.60 6.17
N ASN A 29 -9.00 0.59 6.68
CA ASN A 29 -9.31 0.52 8.11
C ASN A 29 -8.31 -0.39 8.83
N PRO A 30 -8.05 -0.18 10.12
CA PRO A 30 -7.28 -1.13 10.92
C PRO A 30 -7.97 -2.49 11.04
N TYR A 31 -7.20 -3.57 11.07
CA TYR A 31 -7.71 -4.92 11.29
C TYR A 31 -8.33 -5.06 12.70
N PRO A 32 -9.52 -5.69 12.86
CA PRO A 32 -10.27 -6.52 11.90
C PRO A 32 -11.46 -5.83 11.21
N ALA A 33 -11.44 -4.50 11.06
CA ALA A 33 -12.55 -3.79 10.43
C ALA A 33 -12.70 -4.15 8.92
N PRO A 34 -13.82 -3.83 8.25
CA PRO A 34 -13.94 -4.03 6.81
C PRO A 34 -12.82 -3.32 6.02
N HIS A 35 -12.33 -3.93 4.94
CA HIS A 35 -11.24 -3.40 4.10
C HIS A 35 -9.91 -3.16 4.85
N SER A 36 -9.59 -4.04 5.79
CA SER A 36 -8.37 -3.97 6.62
C SER A 36 -7.25 -4.92 6.24
N VAL A 37 -7.45 -5.75 5.21
CA VAL A 37 -6.44 -6.73 4.79
C VAL A 37 -5.89 -6.30 3.43
N LEU A 38 -4.59 -6.02 3.39
CA LEU A 38 -3.87 -5.73 2.15
C LEU A 38 -3.40 -7.03 1.49
N VAL A 39 -3.85 -7.26 0.26
CA VAL A 39 -3.44 -8.42 -0.56
C VAL A 39 -2.80 -7.90 -1.83
N MET A 40 -1.57 -8.35 -2.12
CA MET A 40 -0.77 -7.91 -3.26
C MET A 40 -0.19 -9.13 -3.99
N ASP A 41 0.12 -9.00 -5.27
CA ASP A 41 0.90 -10.01 -5.99
C ASP A 41 2.38 -9.96 -5.57
N ASN A 42 3.15 -10.98 -5.97
CA ASN A 42 4.55 -11.16 -5.56
C ASN A 42 5.54 -10.38 -6.44
N CYS A 43 5.25 -9.11 -6.76
CA CYS A 43 6.13 -8.26 -7.55
C CYS A 43 7.36 -7.81 -6.74
N ALA A 44 8.53 -7.68 -7.37
CA ALA A 44 9.78 -7.31 -6.70
C ALA A 44 9.70 -5.98 -5.93
N ILE A 45 8.97 -5.00 -6.48
CA ILE A 45 8.80 -3.68 -5.83
C ILE A 45 7.96 -3.74 -4.54
N HIS A 46 7.26 -4.84 -4.27
CA HIS A 46 6.52 -5.04 -3.02
C HIS A 46 7.40 -5.56 -1.87
N HIS A 47 8.66 -5.95 -2.17
CA HIS A 47 9.63 -6.46 -1.20
C HIS A 47 10.66 -5.41 -0.77
N VAL A 48 10.38 -4.13 -1.01
CA VAL A 48 11.26 -3.04 -0.57
C VAL A 48 11.12 -2.79 0.93
N ASP A 49 12.19 -2.28 1.55
CA ASP A 49 12.19 -1.93 2.96
C ASP A 49 11.13 -0.86 3.27
N GLY A 50 10.44 -1.00 4.41
CA GLY A 50 9.45 -0.04 4.88
C GLY A 50 7.99 -0.37 4.56
N VAL A 51 7.69 -1.39 3.76
CA VAL A 51 6.31 -1.85 3.53
C VAL A 51 5.68 -2.35 4.83
N ALA A 52 6.36 -3.26 5.53
CA ALA A 52 5.86 -3.84 6.78
C ALA A 52 5.70 -2.80 7.90
N GLU A 53 6.63 -1.84 7.99
CA GLU A 53 6.58 -0.75 8.96
C GLU A 53 5.33 0.12 8.77
N ARG A 54 5.03 0.51 7.52
CA ARG A 54 3.85 1.32 7.17
C ARG A 54 2.54 0.61 7.51
N CYS A 55 2.41 -0.66 7.12
CA CYS A 55 1.23 -1.46 7.43
C CYS A 55 1.03 -1.59 8.94
N ALA A 56 2.08 -1.93 9.69
CA ALA A 56 2.04 -2.05 11.15
C ALA A 56 1.66 -0.72 11.83
N ALA A 57 2.20 0.42 11.36
CA ALA A 57 1.86 1.74 11.89
C ALA A 57 0.39 2.12 11.69
N LYS A 58 -0.25 1.57 10.64
CA LYS A 58 -1.67 1.80 10.31
C LYS A 58 -2.60 0.70 10.81
N GLY A 59 -2.05 -0.36 11.41
CA GLY A 59 -2.82 -1.50 11.90
C GLY A 59 -3.44 -2.35 10.79
N VAL A 60 -2.82 -2.35 9.60
CA VAL A 60 -3.19 -3.16 8.42
C VAL A 60 -2.29 -4.39 8.34
#